data_AF-A0A3D5V9C3-F1
#
_entry.id   AF-A0A3D5V9C3-F1
#
_cell.length_a   1.000
_cell.length_b   1.000
_cell.length_c   1.000
_cell.angle_alpha   90.00
_cell.angle_beta   90.00
_cell.angle_gamma   90.00
#
_symmetry.space_group_name_H-M   'P 1'
#
loop_
_entity.id
_entity.type
_entity.pdbx_description
1 polymer ?
#
loop_
_entity_poly.entity_id
_entity_poly.type
_entity_poly.pdbx_seq_one_letter_code
_entity_poly.pdbx_strand_id
1 'polypeptide(L)'
;IIAFSGPLANFIFALLLFIFTFAIGKTIEDQLPVIGKVEQSTVFQVEDRILQVNGEQVQGWTDIIKYSQENQSNSFLIERDGNIQKINTAGIPTTFWYQNVLPYAPAKIGEVSPGMPAYEAGLQEGDEIVAINGEPVSNWYDMRQKILEAASTSVDITINRNGHTFQKSITPEENILSGEPIIGITQYLPVKFHEKYSLLESIRYGTLSTVNFTLLNYQALFKLIAQPSAIKDNLGGPVMIVSMSQQSAQKGWNSILTFIAAISLVLMIMNLLPIPILDGGHIMFCLIEAIKGSPLTIGTQMALQKIGLFLLLMLMFFAFFNDFSRIFKRSASLNEQKIQQSQPAP
;
A
#
# COMPACT_ATOMS: atom_id res chain seq x y z
N ILE A 1 -31.95 -7.12 -12.75
CA ILE A 1 -31.91 -5.64 -12.61
C ILE A 1 -31.84 -5.25 -11.13
N ILE A 2 -32.78 -5.66 -10.28
CA ILE A 2 -32.78 -5.33 -8.83
C ILE A 2 -31.50 -5.82 -8.11
N ALA A 3 -31.04 -7.04 -8.37
CA ALA A 3 -29.80 -7.59 -7.78
C ALA A 3 -28.52 -6.83 -8.16
N PHE A 4 -28.55 -5.97 -9.19
CA PHE A 4 -27.39 -5.17 -9.58
C PHE A 4 -27.42 -3.76 -8.98
N SER A 5 -28.58 -3.32 -8.44
CA SER A 5 -28.77 -1.96 -7.95
C SER A 5 -27.89 -1.65 -6.74
N GLY A 6 -27.69 -2.60 -5.82
CA GLY A 6 -26.81 -2.45 -4.66
C GLY A 6 -25.34 -2.24 -5.05
N PRO A 7 -24.70 -3.20 -5.74
CA PRO A 7 -23.32 -3.05 -6.20
C PRO A 7 -23.11 -1.81 -7.08
N LEU A 8 -24.05 -1.51 -7.98
CA LEU A 8 -23.97 -0.32 -8.84
C LEU A 8 -23.99 0.97 -8.02
N ALA A 9 -24.83 1.08 -6.99
CA ALA A 9 -24.86 2.25 -6.12
C ALA A 9 -23.52 2.44 -5.38
N ASN A 10 -22.95 1.36 -4.84
CA ASN A 10 -21.63 1.38 -4.20
C ASN A 10 -20.51 1.78 -5.16
N PHE A 11 -20.56 1.30 -6.42
CA PHE A 11 -19.62 1.70 -7.47
C PHE A 11 -19.70 3.19 -7.78
N ILE A 12 -20.91 3.70 -8.03
CA ILE A 12 -21.14 5.10 -8.38
C ILE A 12 -20.71 6.00 -7.22
N PHE A 13 -21.07 5.64 -5.98
CA PHE A 13 -20.68 6.40 -4.80
C PHE A 13 -19.16 6.47 -4.65
N ALA A 14 -18.47 5.34 -4.79
CA ALA A 14 -17.00 5.32 -4.74
C ALA A 14 -16.37 6.14 -5.86
N LEU A 15 -16.87 6.02 -7.09
CA LEU A 15 -16.40 6.77 -8.25
C LEU A 15 -16.50 8.28 -7.99
N LEU A 16 -17.65 8.75 -7.51
CA LEU A 16 -17.86 10.16 -7.17
C LEU A 16 -16.92 10.63 -6.06
N LEU A 17 -16.70 9.82 -5.03
CA LEU A 17 -15.75 10.14 -3.96
C LEU A 17 -14.31 10.23 -4.49
N PHE A 18 -13.86 9.28 -5.30
CA PHE A 18 -12.53 9.36 -5.91
C PHE A 18 -12.38 10.64 -6.75
N ILE A 19 -13.33 10.95 -7.62
CA ILE A 19 -13.32 12.20 -8.41
C ILE A 19 -13.25 13.42 -7.49
N PHE A 20 -14.06 13.43 -6.43
CA PHE A 20 -14.09 14.51 -5.45
C PHE A 20 -12.75 14.67 -4.72
N THR A 21 -12.07 13.56 -4.37
CA THR A 21 -10.75 13.62 -3.72
C THR A 21 -9.68 14.27 -4.58
N PHE A 22 -9.73 14.10 -5.91
CA PHE A 22 -8.84 14.83 -6.82
C PHE A 22 -9.26 16.29 -6.98
N ALA A 23 -10.57 16.57 -7.01
CA ALA A 23 -11.11 17.91 -7.21
C ALA A 23 -10.79 18.88 -6.06
N ILE A 24 -10.77 18.41 -4.81
CA ILE A 24 -10.39 19.23 -3.64
C ILE A 24 -8.87 19.42 -3.49
N GLY A 25 -8.08 18.77 -4.35
CA GLY A 25 -6.63 18.71 -4.25
C GLY A 25 -6.15 17.63 -3.30
N LYS A 26 -4.95 17.12 -3.57
CA LYS A 26 -4.33 16.03 -2.82
C LYS A 26 -2.97 16.45 -2.30
N THR A 27 -2.67 16.07 -1.05
CA THR A 27 -1.29 16.11 -0.56
C THR A 27 -0.55 14.94 -1.16
N ILE A 28 0.44 15.25 -1.99
CA ILE A 28 1.37 14.27 -2.53
C ILE A 28 2.55 14.19 -1.57
N GLU A 29 2.94 12.97 -1.25
CA GLU A 29 4.15 12.67 -0.50
C GLU A 29 5.19 12.13 -1.49
N ASP A 30 6.41 12.63 -1.40
CA ASP A 30 7.46 12.34 -2.36
C ASP A 30 8.83 12.24 -1.69
N GLN A 31 9.79 11.71 -2.45
CA GLN A 31 11.19 11.63 -2.06
C GLN A 31 11.88 12.98 -2.30
N LEU A 32 12.97 13.22 -1.57
CA LEU A 32 13.83 14.37 -1.83
C LEU A 32 14.37 14.31 -3.28
N PRO A 33 14.51 15.45 -3.97
CA PRO A 33 15.15 15.51 -5.28
C PRO A 33 16.68 15.43 -5.12
N VAL A 34 17.16 14.42 -4.38
CA VAL A 34 18.57 14.19 -4.06
C VAL A 34 18.92 12.77 -4.49
N ILE A 35 20.07 12.60 -5.13
CA ILE A 35 20.53 11.33 -5.65
C ILE A 35 21.13 10.50 -4.50
N GLY A 36 20.60 9.30 -4.29
CA GLY A 36 21.02 8.38 -3.22
C GLY A 36 21.88 7.23 -3.70
N LYS A 37 21.62 6.73 -4.91
CA LYS A 37 22.37 5.64 -5.52
C LYS A 37 22.57 5.89 -7.00
N VAL A 38 23.77 5.61 -7.48
CA VAL A 38 24.11 5.67 -8.90
C VAL A 38 24.71 4.33 -9.31
N GLU A 39 24.07 3.67 -10.28
CA GLU A 39 24.56 2.47 -10.94
C GLU A 39 24.93 2.84 -12.37
N GLN A 40 26.16 2.63 -12.82
CA GLN A 40 26.55 2.76 -14.24
C GLN A 40 26.37 4.14 -14.92
N SER A 41 25.95 5.19 -14.20
CA SER A 41 25.89 6.56 -14.74
C SER A 41 27.15 7.35 -14.43
N THR A 42 27.67 8.06 -15.43
CA THR A 42 28.79 9.01 -15.29
C THR A 42 28.32 10.46 -15.15
N VAL A 43 27.02 10.70 -15.29
CA VAL A 43 26.42 12.04 -15.32
C VAL A 43 26.22 12.58 -13.90
N PHE A 44 25.63 11.72 -13.07
CA PHE A 44 25.19 12.07 -11.73
C PHE A 44 26.09 11.42 -10.68
N GLN A 45 26.20 12.08 -9.53
CA GLN A 45 26.92 11.61 -8.37
C GLN A 45 25.97 11.47 -7.19
N VAL A 46 26.33 10.64 -6.21
CA VAL A 46 25.59 10.55 -4.95
C VAL A 46 25.65 11.92 -4.28
N GLU A 47 24.55 12.30 -3.61
CA GLU A 47 24.33 13.61 -2.97
C GLU A 47 24.04 14.79 -3.90
N ASP A 48 24.09 14.61 -5.22
CA ASP A 48 23.61 15.62 -6.16
C ASP A 48 22.14 15.97 -5.86
N ARG A 49 21.85 17.26 -5.69
CA ARG A 49 20.48 17.76 -5.54
C ARG A 49 20.00 18.32 -6.87
N ILE A 50 18.91 17.78 -7.41
CA ILE A 50 18.28 18.28 -8.62
C ILE A 50 17.37 19.45 -8.24
N LEU A 51 17.59 20.60 -8.86
CA LEU A 51 16.84 21.84 -8.62
C LEU A 51 15.83 22.12 -9.74
N GLN A 52 16.20 21.80 -10.98
CA GLN A 52 15.34 21.98 -12.14
C GLN A 52 15.54 20.89 -13.19
N VAL A 53 14.48 20.62 -13.95
CA VAL A 53 14.48 19.77 -15.14
C VAL A 53 13.81 20.52 -16.28
N ASN A 54 14.53 20.69 -17.40
CA ASN A 54 14.06 21.39 -18.59
C ASN A 54 13.53 22.82 -18.33
N GLY A 55 14.05 23.49 -17.29
CA GLY A 55 13.65 24.83 -16.88
C GLY A 55 12.53 24.87 -15.83
N GLU A 56 11.91 23.73 -15.52
CA GLU A 56 10.87 23.60 -14.49
C GLU A 56 11.51 23.27 -13.13
N GLN A 57 11.04 23.94 -12.06
CA GLN A 57 11.50 23.66 -10.69
C GLN A 57 10.95 22.33 -10.20
N VAL A 58 11.80 21.52 -9.56
CA VAL A 58 11.40 20.25 -8.96
C VAL A 58 11.27 20.40 -7.44
N GLN A 59 10.18 19.90 -6.88
CA GLN A 59 9.97 19.85 -5.43
C GLN A 59 10.33 18.47 -4.87
N GLY A 60 10.02 17.41 -5.62
CA GLY A 60 10.29 16.04 -5.25
C GLY A 60 10.77 15.19 -6.44
N TRP A 61 11.00 13.91 -6.17
CA TRP A 61 11.50 13.00 -7.19
C TRP A 61 10.52 12.75 -8.34
N THR A 62 9.21 12.81 -8.06
CA THR A 62 8.16 12.64 -9.09
C THR A 62 8.19 13.75 -10.13
N ASP A 63 8.52 14.98 -9.75
CA ASP A 63 8.65 16.12 -10.68
C ASP A 63 9.81 15.90 -11.67
N ILE A 64 10.90 15.28 -11.21
CA ILE A 64 12.03 14.92 -12.07
C ILE A 64 11.57 13.98 -13.18
N ILE A 65 10.71 13.00 -12.84
CA ILE A 65 10.12 12.08 -13.81
C ILE A 65 9.17 12.83 -14.76
N LYS A 66 8.29 13.65 -14.19
CA LYS A 66 7.23 14.38 -14.89
C LYS A 66 7.77 15.35 -15.94
N TYR A 67 8.82 16.08 -15.63
CA TYR A 67 9.38 17.12 -16.50
C TYR A 67 10.44 16.61 -17.49
N SER A 68 10.84 15.36 -17.34
CA SER A 68 11.79 14.73 -18.25
C SER A 68 11.10 14.23 -19.52
N GLN A 69 11.77 14.40 -20.64
CA GLN A 69 11.28 14.05 -21.97
C GLN A 69 11.96 12.78 -22.46
N GLU A 70 11.17 11.78 -22.88
CA GLU A 70 11.70 10.55 -23.48
C GLU A 70 12.31 10.80 -24.86
N ASN A 71 13.42 10.11 -25.14
CA ASN A 71 14.13 10.16 -26.43
C ASN A 71 14.61 11.56 -26.85
N GLN A 72 14.70 12.50 -25.90
CA GLN A 72 15.19 13.86 -26.11
C GLN A 72 16.26 14.19 -25.08
N SER A 73 17.08 15.19 -25.39
CA SER A 73 18.06 15.73 -24.45
C SER A 73 17.34 16.41 -23.29
N ASN A 74 17.64 16.01 -22.06
CA ASN A 74 17.14 16.68 -20.87
C ASN A 74 18.21 17.58 -20.27
N SER A 75 17.78 18.72 -19.74
CA SER A 75 18.64 19.70 -19.09
C SER A 75 18.35 19.74 -17.60
N PHE A 76 19.34 19.44 -16.79
CA PHE A 76 19.24 19.40 -15.34
C PHE A 76 20.03 20.55 -14.72
N LEU A 77 19.40 21.32 -13.84
CA LEU A 77 20.12 22.20 -12.94
C LEU A 77 20.31 21.46 -11.62
N ILE A 78 21.54 21.23 -11.23
CA ILE A 78 21.87 20.50 -10.00
C ILE A 78 22.77 21.32 -9.09
N GLU A 79 22.70 21.05 -7.80
CA GLU A 79 23.66 21.48 -6.79
C GLU A 79 24.54 20.29 -6.41
N ARG A 80 25.86 20.43 -6.59
CA ARG A 80 26.90 19.47 -6.22
C ARG A 80 27.95 20.17 -5.38
N ASP A 81 28.21 19.66 -4.17
CA ASP A 81 29.17 20.27 -3.23
C ASP A 81 28.93 21.78 -3.00
N GLY A 82 27.66 22.20 -2.98
CA GLY A 82 27.25 23.61 -2.82
C GLY A 82 27.41 24.48 -4.08
N ASN A 83 27.85 23.93 -5.20
CA ASN A 83 27.95 24.63 -6.48
C ASN A 83 26.81 24.25 -7.41
N ILE A 84 26.17 25.26 -8.00
CA ILE A 84 25.11 25.05 -9.00
C ILE A 84 25.75 24.85 -10.37
N GLN A 85 25.40 23.74 -11.02
CA GLN A 85 25.85 23.40 -12.37
C GLN A 85 24.70 22.91 -13.24
N LYS A 86 24.80 23.20 -14.54
CA LYS A 86 23.84 22.76 -15.54
C LYS A 86 24.40 21.58 -16.32
N ILE A 87 23.69 20.46 -16.33
CA ILE A 87 24.06 19.22 -16.99
C ILE A 87 23.07 18.93 -18.11
N ASN A 88 23.57 18.54 -19.28
CA ASN A 88 22.73 18.10 -20.39
C ASN A 88 22.98 16.61 -20.66
N THR A 89 21.94 15.81 -20.65
CA THR A 89 22.03 14.35 -20.86
C THR A 89 21.85 13.96 -22.32
N ALA A 90 22.47 14.71 -23.23
CA ALA A 90 22.29 14.50 -24.67
C ALA A 90 22.67 13.07 -25.06
N GLY A 91 21.72 12.35 -25.68
CA GLY A 91 21.92 10.98 -26.16
C GLY A 91 21.74 9.88 -25.11
N ILE A 92 21.38 10.20 -23.86
CA ILE A 92 21.06 9.21 -22.84
C ILE A 92 19.54 9.06 -22.76
N PRO A 93 18.98 7.87 -23.07
CA PRO A 93 17.55 7.62 -22.93
C PRO A 93 17.07 7.89 -21.51
N THR A 94 15.87 8.42 -21.39
CA THR A 94 15.32 8.78 -20.08
C THR A 94 15.14 7.57 -19.17
N THR A 95 14.80 6.43 -19.79
CA THR A 95 14.76 5.12 -19.16
C THR A 95 16.10 4.69 -18.56
N PHE A 96 17.23 5.08 -19.17
CA PHE A 96 18.54 4.72 -18.66
C PHE A 96 18.75 5.29 -17.27
N TRP A 97 18.53 6.59 -17.06
CA TRP A 97 18.77 7.15 -15.73
C TRP A 97 17.68 6.78 -14.72
N TYR A 98 16.41 6.57 -15.11
CA TYR A 98 15.39 6.04 -14.18
C TYR A 98 15.75 4.67 -13.60
N GLN A 99 16.43 3.83 -14.38
CA GLN A 99 16.84 2.48 -13.95
C GLN A 99 18.11 2.49 -13.12
N ASN A 100 18.93 3.53 -13.26
CA ASN A 100 20.31 3.56 -12.80
C ASN A 100 20.59 4.66 -11.76
N VAL A 101 19.64 5.56 -11.52
CA VAL A 101 19.77 6.66 -10.56
C VAL A 101 18.57 6.59 -9.64
N LEU A 102 18.83 6.29 -8.36
CA LEU A 102 17.80 6.18 -7.35
C LEU A 102 17.86 7.36 -6.38
N PRO A 103 16.70 7.82 -5.89
CA PRO A 103 16.62 8.88 -4.90
C PRO A 103 17.29 8.50 -3.58
N TYR A 104 17.71 9.51 -2.83
CA TYR A 104 18.13 9.34 -1.44
C TYR A 104 16.95 8.85 -0.61
N ALA A 105 17.14 7.68 -0.01
CA ALA A 105 16.10 6.95 0.71
C ALA A 105 16.70 6.36 1.99
N PRO A 106 16.63 7.07 3.14
CA PRO A 106 17.13 6.51 4.39
C PRO A 106 16.32 5.26 4.76
N ALA A 107 16.91 4.35 5.53
CA ALA A 107 16.23 3.18 6.08
C ALA A 107 15.26 3.56 7.22
N LYS A 108 14.37 4.50 6.94
CA LYS A 108 13.43 5.10 7.88
C LYS A 108 12.01 4.74 7.48
N ILE A 109 11.24 4.28 8.46
CA ILE A 109 9.86 3.86 8.28
C ILE A 109 8.97 5.09 8.09
N GLY A 110 8.24 5.12 6.98
CA GLY A 110 7.15 6.06 6.74
C GLY A 110 5.90 5.57 7.47
N GLU A 111 5.28 4.50 6.98
CA GLU A 111 4.08 3.95 7.58
C GLU A 111 4.25 2.49 7.95
N VAL A 112 3.44 2.04 8.91
CA VAL A 112 3.33 0.64 9.30
C VAL A 112 1.89 0.20 9.11
N SER A 113 1.65 -0.68 8.16
CA SER A 113 0.32 -1.13 7.76
C SER A 113 -0.34 -2.00 8.85
N PRO A 114 -1.53 -1.63 9.36
CA PRO A 114 -2.25 -2.45 10.33
C PRO A 114 -2.43 -3.89 9.88
N GLY A 115 -2.25 -4.84 10.80
CA GLY A 115 -2.42 -6.27 10.53
C GLY A 115 -1.25 -6.96 9.82
N MET A 116 -0.15 -6.25 9.54
CA MET A 116 1.06 -6.82 8.94
C MET A 116 2.14 -7.14 9.99
N PRO A 117 3.16 -7.97 9.68
CA PRO A 117 4.18 -8.40 10.64
C PRO A 117 4.90 -7.27 11.39
N ALA A 118 5.27 -6.17 10.73
CA ALA A 118 5.90 -5.02 11.39
C ALA A 118 4.96 -4.33 12.39
N TYR A 119 3.67 -4.26 12.07
CA TYR A 119 2.65 -3.71 12.96
C TYR A 119 2.49 -4.57 14.21
N GLU A 120 2.51 -5.91 14.07
CA GLU A 120 2.48 -6.87 15.17
C GLU A 120 3.74 -6.80 16.04
N ALA A 121 4.91 -6.61 15.41
CA ALA A 121 6.18 -6.45 16.12
C ALA A 121 6.34 -5.10 16.84
N GLY A 122 5.38 -4.19 16.67
CA GLY A 122 5.34 -2.89 17.34
C GLY A 122 6.28 -1.86 16.71
N LEU A 123 6.61 -2.00 15.42
CA LEU A 123 7.29 -0.96 14.65
C LEU A 123 6.34 0.23 14.48
N GLN A 124 6.93 1.42 14.35
CA GLN A 124 6.21 2.69 14.30
C GLN A 124 6.76 3.56 13.17
N GLU A 125 5.93 4.50 12.70
CA GLU A 125 6.38 5.60 11.84
C GLU A 125 7.55 6.34 12.49
N GLY A 126 8.57 6.63 11.68
CA GLY A 126 9.78 7.34 12.12
C GLY A 126 10.89 6.44 12.69
N ASP A 127 10.65 5.14 12.89
CA ASP A 127 11.71 4.19 13.25
C ASP A 127 12.81 4.15 12.19
N GLU A 128 14.07 4.08 12.63
CA GLU A 128 15.22 3.92 11.75
C GLU A 128 15.76 2.49 11.87
N ILE A 129 15.77 1.75 10.77
CA ILE A 129 16.29 0.39 10.71
C ILE A 129 17.79 0.47 10.44
N VAL A 130 18.58 0.03 11.42
CA VAL A 130 20.05 0.17 11.37
C VAL A 130 20.75 -1.13 11.00
N ALA A 131 20.11 -2.29 11.23
CA ALA A 131 20.64 -3.59 10.84
C ALA A 131 19.52 -4.64 10.65
N ILE A 132 19.79 -5.64 9.79
CA ILE A 132 18.95 -6.83 9.59
C ILE A 132 19.86 -8.05 9.78
N ASN A 133 19.46 -8.99 10.63
CA ASN A 133 20.23 -10.20 10.97
C ASN A 133 21.67 -9.89 11.44
N GLY A 134 21.83 -8.76 12.15
CA GLY A 134 23.14 -8.28 12.62
C GLY A 134 23.97 -7.56 11.56
N GLU A 135 23.55 -7.55 10.30
CA GLU A 135 24.24 -6.81 9.24
C GLU A 135 23.73 -5.38 9.12
N PRO A 136 24.62 -4.37 9.12
CA PRO A 136 24.22 -2.98 8.94
C PRO A 136 23.43 -2.75 7.65
N VAL A 137 22.51 -1.79 7.71
CA VAL A 137 21.70 -1.33 6.58
C VAL A 137 22.05 0.12 6.28
N SER A 138 22.35 0.40 5.03
CA SER A 138 22.80 1.74 4.59
C SER A 138 21.64 2.64 4.15
N ASN A 139 20.60 2.08 3.54
CA ASN A 139 19.48 2.81 2.96
C ASN A 139 18.25 1.90 2.79
N TRP A 140 17.13 2.48 2.37
CA TRP A 140 15.86 1.78 2.15
C TRP A 140 15.97 0.62 1.13
N TYR A 141 16.78 0.78 0.07
CA TYR A 141 16.92 -0.24 -0.96
C TYR A 141 17.68 -1.46 -0.46
N ASP A 142 18.79 -1.23 0.24
CA ASP A 142 19.58 -2.26 0.92
C ASP A 142 18.72 -3.01 1.95
N MET A 143 17.98 -2.26 2.78
CA MET A 143 17.02 -2.82 3.73
C MET A 143 16.00 -3.74 3.05
N ARG A 144 15.38 -3.27 1.95
CA ARG A 144 14.37 -4.04 1.21
C ARG A 144 14.97 -5.31 0.64
N GLN A 145 16.18 -5.25 0.06
CA GLN A 145 16.84 -6.44 -0.50
C GLN A 145 17.09 -7.50 0.57
N LYS A 146 17.61 -7.11 1.75
CA LYS A 146 17.85 -8.06 2.85
C LYS A 146 16.56 -8.72 3.37
N ILE A 147 15.44 -7.98 3.40
CA ILE A 147 14.12 -8.55 3.74
C ILE A 147 13.65 -9.54 2.66
N LEU A 148 13.86 -9.21 1.39
CA LEU A 148 13.51 -10.08 0.27
C LEU A 148 14.28 -11.40 0.29
N GLU A 149 15.59 -11.33 0.56
CA GLU A 149 16.48 -12.50 0.61
C GLU A 149 16.15 -13.45 1.78
N ALA A 150 15.60 -12.93 2.87
CA ALA A 150 15.18 -13.75 4.00
C ALA A 150 13.91 -14.59 3.74
N ALA A 151 13.19 -14.33 2.64
CA ALA A 151 11.96 -15.03 2.26
C ALA A 151 10.94 -15.09 3.42
N SER A 152 10.49 -16.30 3.79
CA SER A 152 9.56 -16.53 4.90
C SER A 152 10.25 -16.92 6.21
N THR A 153 11.55 -16.70 6.33
CA THR A 153 12.29 -16.94 7.57
C THR A 153 12.24 -15.70 8.46
N SER A 154 12.28 -15.92 9.77
CA SER A 154 12.27 -14.80 10.72
C SER A 154 13.54 -13.96 10.57
N VAL A 155 13.38 -12.65 10.44
CA VAL A 155 14.46 -11.67 10.38
C VAL A 155 14.57 -10.88 11.67
N ASP A 156 15.79 -10.72 12.16
CA ASP A 156 16.07 -9.90 13.32
C ASP A 156 16.37 -8.46 12.88
N ILE A 157 15.41 -7.56 13.08
CA ILE A 157 15.54 -6.16 12.72
C ILE A 157 16.02 -5.36 13.93
N THR A 158 17.15 -4.68 13.77
CA THR A 158 17.66 -3.72 14.75
C THR A 158 17.16 -2.34 14.41
N ILE A 159 16.49 -1.71 15.37
CA ILE A 159 15.74 -0.46 15.21
C ILE A 159 16.33 0.57 16.15
N ASN A 160 16.52 1.79 15.66
CA ASN A 160 16.76 2.98 16.46
C ASN A 160 15.48 3.82 16.51
N ARG A 161 14.92 3.99 17.71
CA ARG A 161 13.77 4.87 17.97
C ARG A 161 14.20 5.89 19.01
N ASN A 162 14.24 7.17 18.62
CA ASN A 162 14.59 8.27 19.51
C ASN A 162 15.93 8.09 20.24
N GLY A 163 16.93 7.49 19.58
CA GLY A 163 18.25 7.22 20.17
C GLY A 163 18.38 5.92 20.94
N HIS A 164 17.28 5.19 21.15
CA HIS A 164 17.29 3.86 21.77
C HIS A 164 17.32 2.77 20.72
N THR A 165 18.31 1.88 20.80
CA THR A 165 18.42 0.72 19.93
C THR A 165 17.81 -0.51 20.57
N PHE A 166 16.94 -1.21 19.84
CA PHE A 166 16.39 -2.50 20.24
C PHE A 166 16.19 -3.40 19.03
N GLN A 167 16.03 -4.70 19.28
CA GLN A 167 15.88 -5.71 18.24
C GLN A 167 14.47 -6.31 18.25
N LYS A 168 13.93 -6.59 17.08
CA LYS A 168 12.66 -7.32 16.90
C LYS A 168 12.82 -8.41 15.85
N SER A 169 12.43 -9.62 16.23
CA SER A 169 12.30 -10.74 15.30
C SER A 169 10.95 -10.65 14.58
N ILE A 170 10.97 -10.57 13.25
CA ILE A 170 9.78 -10.40 12.41
C ILE A 170 9.81 -11.46 11.31
N THR A 171 8.72 -12.19 11.13
CA THR A 171 8.58 -13.13 10.01
C THR A 171 7.83 -12.44 8.87
N PRO A 172 8.42 -12.27 7.68
CA PRO A 172 7.71 -11.69 6.54
C PRO A 172 6.55 -12.57 6.07
N GLU A 173 5.50 -11.92 5.57
CA GLU A 173 4.35 -12.56 4.92
C GLU A 173 4.44 -12.40 3.41
N GLU A 174 3.92 -13.36 2.65
CA GLU A 174 3.88 -13.28 1.19
C GLU A 174 2.83 -12.26 0.73
N ASN A 175 3.25 -11.28 -0.07
CA ASN A 175 2.31 -10.35 -0.71
C ASN A 175 1.48 -11.09 -1.75
N ILE A 176 0.16 -11.13 -1.58
CA ILE A 176 -0.73 -11.88 -2.49
C ILE A 176 -0.62 -11.43 -3.96
N LEU A 177 -0.30 -10.17 -4.23
CA LEU A 177 -0.22 -9.63 -5.59
C LEU A 177 1.15 -9.89 -6.23
N SER A 178 2.26 -9.64 -5.55
CA SER A 178 3.60 -9.79 -6.11
C SER A 178 4.26 -11.16 -5.86
N GLY A 179 3.83 -11.89 -4.82
CA GLY A 179 4.52 -13.09 -4.32
C GLY A 179 5.80 -12.78 -3.54
N GLU A 180 6.13 -11.51 -3.34
CA GLU A 180 7.32 -11.10 -2.60
C GLU A 180 7.07 -11.13 -1.08
N PRO A 181 8.07 -11.49 -0.26
CA PRO A 181 7.97 -11.37 1.19
C PRO A 181 7.94 -9.89 1.61
N ILE A 182 6.98 -9.53 2.45
CA ILE A 182 6.78 -8.18 2.97
C ILE A 182 6.50 -8.19 4.47
N ILE A 183 6.89 -7.11 5.14
CA ILE A 183 6.61 -6.91 6.58
C ILE A 183 5.56 -5.81 6.82
N GLY A 184 5.07 -5.15 5.75
CA GLY A 184 4.03 -4.13 5.82
C GLY A 184 4.51 -2.75 6.31
N ILE A 185 5.63 -2.27 5.76
CA ILE A 185 6.13 -0.92 6.01
C ILE A 185 6.28 -0.17 4.69
N THR A 186 6.13 1.16 4.73
CA THR A 186 6.41 2.05 3.59
C THR A 186 7.61 2.94 3.87
N GLN A 187 8.20 3.47 2.80
CA GLN A 187 9.33 4.38 2.88
C GLN A 187 8.89 5.72 3.50
N TYR A 188 9.77 6.33 4.30
CA TYR A 188 9.59 7.71 4.73
C TYR A 188 9.72 8.69 3.56
N LEU A 189 8.67 9.49 3.34
CA LEU A 189 8.57 10.48 2.27
C LEU A 189 8.50 11.90 2.86
N PRO A 190 9.64 12.60 2.96
CA PRO A 190 9.72 13.89 3.67
C PRO A 190 9.14 15.07 2.89
N VAL A 191 9.04 14.97 1.56
CA VAL A 191 8.53 16.06 0.73
C VAL A 191 7.01 15.95 0.68
N LYS A 192 6.31 17.03 1.05
CA LYS A 192 4.86 17.13 0.98
C LYS A 192 4.47 18.39 0.24
N PHE A 193 3.68 18.26 -0.82
CA PHE A 193 3.12 19.40 -1.55
C PHE A 193 1.68 19.15 -1.95
N HIS A 194 0.93 20.23 -2.17
CA HIS A 194 -0.45 20.17 -2.58
C HIS A 194 -0.55 20.27 -4.09
N GLU A 195 -1.01 19.19 -4.73
CA GLU A 195 -1.31 19.21 -6.16
C GLU A 195 -2.79 19.48 -6.37
N LYS A 196 -3.08 20.42 -7.29
CA LYS A 196 -4.44 20.75 -7.72
C LYS A 196 -4.66 20.14 -9.08
N TYR A 197 -5.81 19.49 -9.23
CA TYR A 197 -6.23 18.90 -10.50
C TYR A 197 -7.34 19.75 -11.09
N SER A 198 -7.33 19.92 -12.42
CA SER A 198 -8.49 20.47 -13.12
C SER A 198 -9.70 19.53 -13.00
N LEU A 199 -10.89 20.03 -13.34
CA LEU A 199 -12.11 19.22 -13.31
C LEU A 199 -11.98 17.96 -14.19
N LEU A 200 -11.41 18.12 -15.39
CA LEU A 200 -11.24 17.01 -16.33
C LEU A 200 -10.20 16.00 -15.82
N GLU A 201 -9.09 16.48 -15.26
CA GLU A 201 -8.08 15.60 -14.64
C GLU A 201 -8.65 14.86 -13.44
N SER A 202 -9.47 15.52 -12.62
CA SER A 202 -10.12 14.90 -11.46
C SER A 202 -11.06 13.77 -11.86
N ILE A 203 -11.84 13.97 -12.92
CA ILE A 203 -12.68 12.91 -13.49
C ILE A 203 -11.83 11.76 -14.02
N ARG A 204 -10.76 12.05 -14.78
CA ARG A 204 -9.87 11.05 -15.35
C ARG A 204 -9.17 10.23 -14.27
N TYR A 205 -8.47 10.87 -13.34
CA TYR A 205 -7.71 10.20 -12.29
C TYR A 205 -8.62 9.54 -11.26
N GLY A 206 -9.78 10.12 -10.95
CA GLY A 206 -10.79 9.49 -10.11
C GLY A 206 -11.33 8.20 -10.72
N THR A 207 -11.66 8.22 -12.02
CA THR A 207 -12.10 7.04 -12.77
C THR A 207 -11.00 5.99 -12.85
N LEU A 208 -9.77 6.39 -13.20
CA LEU A 208 -8.62 5.49 -13.29
C LEU A 208 -8.33 4.83 -11.94
N SER A 209 -8.37 5.59 -10.85
CA SER A 209 -8.17 5.07 -9.49
C SER A 209 -9.26 4.07 -9.12
N THR A 210 -10.52 4.37 -9.46
CA THR A 210 -11.66 3.48 -9.21
C THR A 210 -11.50 2.15 -9.96
N VAL A 211 -11.16 2.20 -11.25
CA VAL A 211 -10.96 1.01 -12.09
C VAL A 211 -9.77 0.20 -11.62
N ASN A 212 -8.62 0.84 -11.38
CA ASN A 212 -7.41 0.17 -10.92
C ASN A 212 -7.62 -0.49 -9.55
N PHE A 213 -8.24 0.22 -8.60
CA PHE A 213 -8.54 -0.34 -7.29
C PHE A 213 -9.47 -1.55 -7.41
N THR A 214 -10.51 -1.46 -8.25
CA THR A 214 -11.43 -2.56 -8.51
C THR A 214 -10.71 -3.77 -9.10
N LEU A 215 -9.88 -3.55 -10.12
CA LEU A 215 -9.12 -4.62 -10.80
C LEU A 215 -8.14 -5.32 -9.84
N LEU A 216 -7.37 -4.55 -9.06
CA LEU A 216 -6.42 -5.10 -8.10
C LEU A 216 -7.13 -5.94 -7.03
N ASN A 217 -8.29 -5.50 -6.54
CA ASN A 217 -9.05 -6.25 -5.56
C ASN A 217 -9.64 -7.55 -6.14
N TYR A 218 -10.13 -7.55 -7.39
CA TYR A 218 -10.54 -8.78 -8.06
C TYR A 218 -9.36 -9.74 -8.30
N GLN A 219 -8.18 -9.21 -8.66
CA GLN A 219 -6.96 -10.02 -8.80
C GLN A 219 -6.56 -10.64 -7.46
N ALA A 220 -6.57 -9.87 -6.37
CA ALA A 220 -6.29 -10.37 -5.02
C ALA A 220 -7.30 -11.46 -4.62
N LEU A 221 -8.59 -11.22 -4.84
CA LEU A 221 -9.66 -12.19 -4.55
C LEU A 221 -9.49 -13.49 -5.33
N PHE A 222 -9.19 -13.42 -6.63
CA PHE A 222 -8.95 -14.60 -7.46
C PHE A 222 -7.74 -15.40 -6.96
N LYS A 223 -6.65 -14.71 -6.59
CA LYS A 223 -5.46 -15.36 -6.01
C LYS A 223 -5.74 -15.99 -4.65
N LEU A 224 -6.54 -15.36 -3.79
CA LEU A 224 -6.93 -15.93 -2.49
C LEU A 224 -7.75 -17.22 -2.65
N ILE A 225 -8.63 -17.26 -3.65
CA ILE A 225 -9.38 -18.48 -3.97
C ILE A 225 -8.45 -19.56 -4.52
N ALA A 226 -7.44 -19.19 -5.32
CA ALA A 226 -6.45 -20.11 -5.87
C ALA A 226 -5.44 -20.63 -4.82
N GLN A 227 -5.16 -19.85 -3.77
CA GLN A 227 -4.23 -20.17 -2.70
C GLN A 227 -4.91 -20.05 -1.32
N PRO A 228 -5.65 -21.07 -0.87
CA PRO A 228 -6.38 -21.02 0.39
C PRO A 228 -5.51 -20.78 1.64
N SER A 229 -4.21 -21.13 1.60
CA SER A 229 -3.28 -20.85 2.69
C SER A 229 -3.09 -19.35 2.93
N ALA A 230 -3.20 -18.51 1.90
CA ALA A 230 -3.01 -17.07 1.99
C ALA A 230 -4.19 -16.34 2.66
N ILE A 231 -5.35 -16.99 2.82
CA ILE A 231 -6.53 -16.40 3.46
C ILE A 231 -6.22 -16.00 4.91
N LYS A 232 -5.45 -16.82 5.64
CA LYS A 232 -5.12 -16.55 7.04
C LYS A 232 -4.35 -15.24 7.20
N ASP A 233 -3.44 -14.97 6.28
CA ASP A 233 -2.51 -13.84 6.39
C ASP A 233 -3.13 -12.56 5.79
N ASN A 234 -4.07 -12.69 4.85
CA ASN A 234 -4.66 -11.55 4.13
C ASN A 234 -6.10 -11.19 4.56
N LEU A 235 -6.71 -11.95 5.48
CA LEU A 235 -8.06 -11.64 5.97
C LEU A 235 -8.01 -10.68 7.16
N GLY A 236 -8.30 -9.40 6.87
CA GLY A 236 -8.52 -8.37 7.89
C GLY A 236 -9.95 -8.40 8.43
N GLY A 237 -10.10 -8.40 9.75
CA GLY A 237 -11.40 -8.30 10.41
C GLY A 237 -11.85 -6.86 10.71
N PRO A 238 -12.94 -6.71 11.50
CA PRO A 238 -13.46 -5.39 11.88
C PRO A 238 -12.46 -4.51 12.63
N VAL A 239 -11.53 -5.10 13.40
CA VAL A 239 -10.57 -4.30 14.18
C VAL A 239 -9.47 -3.75 13.29
N MET A 240 -9.08 -4.50 12.26
CA MET A 240 -8.19 -3.97 11.22
C MET A 240 -8.82 -2.78 10.50
N ILE A 241 -10.12 -2.83 10.18
CA ILE A 241 -10.85 -1.70 9.57
C ILE A 241 -10.81 -0.46 10.48
N VAL A 242 -11.01 -0.64 11.79
CA VAL A 242 -10.90 0.46 12.76
C VAL A 242 -9.49 1.06 12.76
N SER A 243 -8.46 0.22 12.78
CA SER A 243 -7.06 0.66 12.78
C SER A 243 -6.68 1.41 11.50
N MET A 244 -7.12 0.93 10.33
CA MET A 244 -6.93 1.62 9.06
C MET A 244 -7.70 2.94 9.03
N SER A 245 -8.93 2.99 9.56
CA SER A 245 -9.70 4.22 9.65
C SER A 245 -9.02 5.28 10.52
N GLN A 246 -8.41 4.86 11.62
CA GLN A 246 -7.65 5.74 12.51
C GLN A 246 -6.41 6.29 11.81
N GLN A 247 -5.67 5.43 11.10
CA GLN A 247 -4.51 5.83 10.32
C GLN A 247 -4.90 6.83 9.21
N SER A 248 -5.99 6.57 8.48
CA SER A 248 -6.53 7.49 7.48
C SER A 248 -6.94 8.83 8.09
N ALA A 249 -7.52 8.83 9.29
CA ALA A 249 -7.90 10.07 9.97
C ALA A 249 -6.69 10.94 10.35
N GLN A 250 -5.56 10.32 10.72
CA GLN A 250 -4.31 11.04 11.02
C GLN A 250 -3.69 11.69 9.79
N LYS A 251 -3.91 11.12 8.60
CA LYS A 251 -3.44 11.69 7.31
C LYS A 251 -4.34 12.82 6.78
N GLY A 252 -5.48 13.06 7.42
CA GLY A 252 -6.40 14.13 7.07
C GLY A 252 -7.52 13.75 6.09
N TRP A 253 -8.30 14.75 5.72
CA TRP A 253 -9.59 14.57 5.04
C TRP A 253 -9.51 13.85 3.69
N ASN A 254 -8.46 14.09 2.89
CA ASN A 254 -8.29 13.42 1.61
C ASN A 254 -8.19 11.89 1.81
N SER A 255 -7.42 11.44 2.80
CA SER A 255 -7.26 10.01 3.10
C SER A 255 -8.54 9.36 3.63
N ILE A 256 -9.31 10.06 4.48
CA ILE A 256 -10.62 9.57 4.96
C ILE A 256 -11.57 9.35 3.78
N LEU A 257 -11.68 10.31 2.86
CA LEU A 257 -12.57 10.19 1.70
C LEU A 257 -12.16 9.04 0.78
N THR A 258 -10.85 8.90 0.52
CA THR A 258 -10.32 7.75 -0.24
C THR A 258 -10.60 6.43 0.47
N PHE A 259 -10.50 6.38 1.79
CA PHE A 259 -10.80 5.18 2.58
C PHE A 259 -12.28 4.79 2.51
N ILE A 260 -13.20 5.76 2.61
CA ILE A 260 -14.64 5.52 2.45
C ILE A 260 -14.95 5.03 1.02
N ALA A 261 -14.31 5.63 0.00
CA ALA A 261 -14.44 5.19 -1.38
C ALA A 261 -13.96 3.75 -1.57
N ALA A 262 -12.82 3.40 -0.96
CA ALA A 262 -12.27 2.04 -0.98
C ALA A 262 -13.21 1.02 -0.32
N ILE A 263 -13.77 1.32 0.85
CA ILE A 263 -14.76 0.45 1.51
C ILE A 263 -15.99 0.24 0.62
N SER A 264 -16.49 1.31 -0.01
CA SER A 264 -17.63 1.22 -0.93
C SER A 264 -17.33 0.29 -2.11
N LEU A 265 -16.13 0.36 -2.70
CA LEU A 265 -15.72 -0.60 -3.74
C LEU A 265 -15.59 -2.03 -3.23
N VAL A 266 -15.02 -2.23 -2.04
CA VAL A 266 -14.93 -3.58 -1.44
C VAL A 266 -16.33 -4.15 -1.19
N LEU A 267 -17.28 -3.35 -0.70
CA LEU A 267 -18.67 -3.76 -0.53
C LEU A 267 -19.35 -4.09 -1.86
N MET A 268 -19.10 -3.32 -2.93
CA MET A 268 -19.54 -3.69 -4.28
C MET A 268 -19.00 -5.07 -4.68
N ILE A 269 -17.69 -5.29 -4.55
CA ILE A 269 -17.04 -6.55 -4.96
C ILE A 269 -17.61 -7.72 -4.16
N MET A 270 -17.70 -7.58 -2.84
CA MET A 270 -18.27 -8.61 -1.96
C MET A 270 -19.72 -8.91 -2.32
N ASN A 271 -20.55 -7.90 -2.57
CA ASN A 271 -21.95 -8.09 -2.94
C ASN A 271 -22.12 -8.73 -4.33
N LEU A 272 -21.12 -8.68 -5.21
CA LEU A 272 -21.15 -9.37 -6.50
C LEU A 272 -20.70 -10.83 -6.44
N LEU A 273 -20.13 -11.27 -5.31
CA LEU A 273 -19.73 -12.67 -5.13
C LEU A 273 -20.96 -13.59 -5.19
N PRO A 274 -20.84 -14.82 -5.75
CA PRO A 274 -21.92 -15.80 -5.81
C PRO A 274 -22.16 -16.45 -4.44
N ILE A 275 -22.44 -15.65 -3.42
CA ILE A 275 -22.75 -16.08 -2.06
C ILE A 275 -24.27 -15.96 -1.88
N PRO A 276 -24.99 -17.05 -1.57
CA PRO A 276 -26.46 -17.10 -1.51
C PRO A 276 -27.19 -16.00 -0.73
N ILE A 277 -26.55 -15.43 0.30
CA ILE A 277 -27.12 -14.37 1.16
C ILE A 277 -26.88 -12.95 0.63
N LEU A 278 -25.98 -12.79 -0.35
CA LEU A 278 -25.62 -11.51 -0.96
C LEU A 278 -26.35 -11.29 -2.28
N ASP A 279 -26.26 -10.07 -2.82
CA ASP A 279 -26.88 -9.70 -4.09
C ASP A 279 -26.44 -10.61 -5.26
N GLY A 280 -25.17 -11.00 -5.30
CA GLY A 280 -24.60 -11.94 -6.27
C GLY A 280 -25.11 -13.38 -6.09
N GLY A 281 -25.67 -13.73 -4.94
CA GLY A 281 -26.41 -14.97 -4.72
C GLY A 281 -27.65 -15.08 -5.60
N HIS A 282 -28.34 -13.96 -5.85
CA HIS A 282 -29.46 -13.94 -6.80
C HIS A 282 -29.01 -14.16 -8.23
N ILE A 283 -27.85 -13.59 -8.61
CA ILE A 283 -27.23 -13.83 -9.92
C ILE A 283 -26.89 -15.31 -10.06
N MET A 284 -26.29 -15.91 -9.03
CA MET A 284 -25.99 -17.34 -8.96
C MET A 284 -27.25 -18.19 -9.11
N PHE A 285 -28.35 -17.86 -8.41
CA PHE A 285 -29.61 -18.58 -8.56
C PHE A 285 -30.16 -18.50 -9.99
N CYS A 286 -30.16 -17.32 -10.61
CA CYS A 286 -30.57 -17.17 -12.01
C CYS A 286 -29.70 -17.98 -12.97
N LEU A 287 -28.39 -18.05 -12.74
CA LEU A 287 -27.49 -18.90 -13.53
C LEU A 287 -27.82 -20.39 -13.37
N ILE A 288 -28.09 -20.85 -12.14
CA ILE A 288 -28.49 -22.23 -11.88
C ILE A 288 -29.83 -22.54 -12.55
N GLU A 289 -30.82 -21.65 -12.47
CA GLU A 289 -32.12 -21.81 -13.12
C GLU A 289 -32.01 -21.82 -14.65
N ALA A 290 -31.15 -20.98 -15.22
CA ALA A 290 -30.87 -20.96 -16.66
C ALA A 290 -30.26 -22.27 -17.15
N ILE A 291 -29.33 -22.87 -16.39
CA ILE A 291 -28.73 -24.18 -16.72
C ILE A 291 -29.74 -25.31 -16.52
N LYS A 292 -30.52 -25.27 -15.43
CA LYS A 292 -31.50 -26.30 -15.06
C LYS A 292 -32.77 -26.24 -15.93
N GLY A 293 -33.05 -25.11 -16.58
CA GLY A 293 -34.26 -24.87 -17.37
C GLY A 293 -35.54 -24.80 -16.54
N SER A 294 -35.45 -24.76 -15.21
CA SER A 294 -36.59 -24.70 -14.30
C SER A 294 -36.25 -23.90 -13.04
N PRO A 295 -37.23 -23.21 -12.43
CA PRO A 295 -36.99 -22.42 -11.23
C PRO A 295 -36.50 -23.28 -10.07
N LEU A 296 -35.71 -22.68 -9.17
CA LEU A 296 -35.32 -23.32 -7.92
C LEU A 296 -36.52 -23.32 -6.97
N THR A 297 -36.68 -24.41 -6.23
CA THR A 297 -37.74 -24.46 -5.21
C THR A 297 -37.35 -23.53 -4.06
N ILE A 298 -38.36 -22.95 -3.41
CA ILE A 298 -38.17 -22.09 -2.23
C ILE A 298 -37.35 -22.83 -1.15
N GLY A 299 -37.60 -24.13 -0.96
CA GLY A 299 -36.83 -24.96 -0.03
C GLY A 299 -35.34 -25.05 -0.37
N THR A 300 -34.99 -25.20 -1.66
CA THR A 300 -33.59 -25.19 -2.10
C THR A 300 -32.94 -23.82 -1.93
N GLN A 301 -33.64 -22.73 -2.26
CA GLN A 301 -33.13 -21.37 -2.04
C GLN A 301 -32.87 -21.11 -0.55
N MET A 302 -33.80 -21.48 0.33
CA MET A 302 -33.63 -21.35 1.78
C MET A 302 -32.46 -22.19 2.31
N ALA A 303 -32.27 -23.41 1.80
CA ALA A 303 -31.14 -24.25 2.19
C ALA A 303 -29.80 -23.61 1.77
N LEU A 304 -29.70 -23.15 0.52
CA LEU A 304 -28.50 -22.46 0.02
C LEU A 304 -28.23 -21.16 0.79
N GLN A 305 -29.25 -20.37 1.10
CA GLN A 305 -29.12 -19.16 1.93
C GLN A 305 -28.62 -19.47 3.34
N LYS A 306 -29.15 -20.51 4.00
CA LYS A 306 -28.68 -20.95 5.32
C LYS A 306 -27.21 -21.38 5.29
N ILE A 307 -26.82 -22.14 4.26
CA ILE A 307 -25.42 -22.54 4.06
C ILE A 307 -24.54 -21.29 3.85
N GLY A 308 -24.95 -20.38 2.97
CA GLY A 308 -24.23 -19.13 2.71
C GLY A 308 -24.08 -18.27 3.96
N LEU A 309 -25.15 -18.12 4.75
CA LEU A 309 -25.13 -17.39 6.02
C LEU A 309 -24.20 -18.06 7.03
N PHE A 310 -24.26 -19.38 7.16
CA PHE A 310 -23.38 -20.12 8.07
C PHE A 310 -21.90 -19.94 7.69
N LEU A 311 -21.56 -20.07 6.41
CA LEU A 311 -20.20 -19.85 5.91
C LEU A 311 -19.74 -18.41 6.15
N LEU A 312 -20.61 -17.41 5.93
CA LEU A 312 -20.30 -16.00 6.17
C LEU A 312 -20.03 -15.74 7.66
N LEU A 313 -20.87 -16.26 8.56
CA LEU A 313 -20.68 -16.12 10.00
C LEU A 313 -19.41 -16.81 10.48
N MET A 314 -19.10 -17.99 9.93
CA MET A 314 -17.86 -18.71 10.21
C MET A 314 -16.64 -17.88 9.78
N LEU A 315 -16.66 -17.31 8.58
CA LEU A 315 -15.59 -16.45 8.08
C LEU A 315 -15.42 -15.19 8.93
N MET A 316 -16.53 -14.56 9.33
CA MET A 316 -16.52 -13.39 10.20
C MET A 316 -15.93 -13.70 11.58
N PHE A 317 -16.30 -14.84 12.17
CA PHE A 317 -15.72 -15.28 13.44
C PHE A 317 -14.22 -15.58 13.30
N PHE A 318 -13.82 -16.23 12.20
CA PHE A 318 -12.41 -16.49 11.90
C PHE A 318 -11.60 -15.20 11.76
N ALA A 319 -12.10 -14.22 10.99
CA ALA A 319 -11.47 -12.91 10.83
C ALA A 319 -11.33 -12.17 12.17
N PHE A 320 -12.39 -12.21 12.99
CA PHE A 320 -12.39 -11.60 14.32
C PHE A 320 -11.37 -12.26 15.26
N PHE A 321 -11.32 -13.59 15.28
CA PHE A 321 -10.34 -14.33 16.08
C PHE A 321 -8.91 -14.02 15.64
N ASN A 322 -8.66 -13.95 14.33
CA ASN A 322 -7.37 -13.57 13.77
C ASN A 322 -6.95 -12.18 14.25
N ASP A 323 -7.83 -11.18 14.10
CA ASP A 323 -7.59 -9.80 14.56
C ASP A 323 -7.19 -9.74 16.04
N PHE A 324 -7.91 -10.45 16.93
CA PHE A 324 -7.59 -10.50 18.36
C PHE A 324 -6.19 -11.04 18.64
N SER A 325 -5.80 -12.11 17.93
CA SER A 325 -4.45 -12.67 18.01
C SER A 325 -3.39 -11.63 17.61
N ARG A 326 -3.61 -10.90 16.51
CA ARG A 326 -2.68 -9.85 16.04
C ARG A 326 -2.54 -8.70 17.03
N ILE A 327 -3.65 -8.24 17.60
CA ILE A 327 -3.66 -7.15 18.58
C ILE A 327 -2.95 -7.57 19.87
N PHE A 328 -3.18 -8.79 20.33
CA PHE A 328 -2.52 -9.29 21.53
C PHE A 328 -1.00 -9.33 21.36
N LYS A 329 -0.50 -9.88 20.23
CA LYS A 329 0.92 -9.86 19.88
C LYS A 329 1.50 -8.44 19.87
N ARG A 330 0.80 -7.49 19.24
CA ARG A 330 1.20 -6.08 19.23
C ARG A 330 1.27 -5.47 20.63
N SER A 331 0.27 -5.73 21.46
CA SER A 331 0.25 -5.20 22.82
C SER A 331 1.40 -5.75 23.66
N ALA A 332 1.73 -7.04 23.51
CA ALA A 332 2.87 -7.67 24.14
C ALA A 332 4.20 -7.08 23.65
N SER A 333 4.37 -6.94 22.33
CA SER A 333 5.61 -6.41 21.73
C SER A 333 5.89 -4.96 22.12
N LEU A 334 4.85 -4.12 22.22
CA LEU A 334 4.95 -2.74 22.71
C LEU A 334 5.28 -2.67 24.22
N ASN A 335 4.77 -3.59 25.04
CA ASN A 335 5.10 -3.64 26.46
C ASN A 335 6.56 -4.05 26.69
N GLU A 336 7.06 -5.04 25.95
CA GLU A 336 8.49 -5.40 25.97
C GLU A 336 9.39 -4.21 25.59
N GLN A 337 9.00 -3.43 24.59
CA GLN A 337 9.75 -2.23 24.17
C GLN A 337 9.82 -1.20 25.31
N LYS A 338 8.71 -0.94 26.01
CA LYS A 338 8.69 -0.01 27.14
C LYS A 338 9.63 -0.47 28.28
N ILE A 339 9.73 -1.77 28.51
CA ILE A 339 10.65 -2.34 29.51
C ILE A 339 12.10 -2.13 29.07
N GLN A 340 12.43 -2.39 27.80
CA GLN A 340 13.78 -2.20 27.26
C GLN A 340 14.21 -0.71 27.27
N GLN A 341 13.29 0.21 26.98
CA GLN A 341 13.56 1.65 27.00
C GLN A 341 13.69 2.25 28.41
N SER A 342 13.15 1.59 29.44
CA SER A 342 13.20 2.08 30.82
C SER A 342 14.38 1.54 31.63
N GLN A 343 15.18 0.64 31.06
CA GLN A 343 16.43 0.20 31.67
C GLN A 343 17.53 1.24 31.43
N PRO A 344 18.27 1.68 32.46
CA PRO A 344 19.41 2.57 32.26
C PRO A 344 20.45 1.88 31.37
N ALA A 345 21.03 2.64 30.44
CA ALA A 345 22.11 2.14 29.59
C ALA A 345 23.25 1.59 30.48
N PRO A 346 23.83 0.41 30.14
CA PRO A 346 24.89 -0.22 30.93
C PRO A 346 26.16 0.63 31.02
#